data_AF-A0A378WG96-F1
#
_entry.id   AF-A0A378WG96-F1
#
_cell.length_a   1.000
_cell.length_b   1.000
_cell.length_c   1.000
_cell.angle_alpha   90.00
_cell.angle_beta   90.00
_cell.angle_gamma   90.00
#
_symmetry.space_group_name_H-M   'P 1'
#
loop_
_entity.id
_entity.type
_entity.pdbx_description
1 polymer ?
#
loop_
_entity_poly.entity_id
_entity_poly.type
_entity_poly.pdbx_seq_one_letter_code
_entity_poly.pdbx_strand_id
1 'polypeptide(L)' 'MLRRDIGTGNMGGKEYDMQITATGNPIVHSKATGKMFMLTWEGIVKLAVEAGVDETEAEESVV' A
#
# COMPACT_ATOMS: atom_id res chain seq x y z
N MET A 1 -13.36 -9.31 13.77
CA MET A 1 -13.11 -8.46 12.59
C MET A 1 -12.96 -9.38 11.39
N LEU A 2 -13.90 -9.37 10.45
CA LEU A 2 -13.80 -10.19 9.24
C LEU A 2 -12.77 -9.57 8.29
N ARG A 3 -11.87 -10.40 7.77
CA ARG A 3 -10.81 -10.02 6.82
C ARG A 3 -10.78 -11.02 5.68
N ARG A 4 -10.42 -10.55 4.50
CA ARG A 4 -10.26 -11.37 3.30
C ARG A 4 -8.88 -11.13 2.70
N ASP A 5 -8.21 -12.20 2.33
CA ASP A 5 -6.99 -12.13 1.52
C ASP A 5 -7.34 -11.66 0.10
N ILE A 6 -6.58 -10.67 -0.37
CA ILE A 6 -6.79 -10.03 -1.68
C ILE A 6 -5.56 -10.10 -2.58
N GLY A 7 -4.39 -10.44 -2.02
CA GLY A 7 -3.18 -10.59 -2.80
C GLY A 7 -1.96 -10.88 -1.93
N THR A 8 -0.80 -10.93 -2.57
CA THR A 8 0.50 -11.10 -1.94
C THR A 8 1.51 -10.11 -2.51
N GLY A 9 2.56 -9.81 -1.76
CA GLY A 9 3.66 -8.95 -2.19
C GLY A 9 5.00 -9.48 -1.71
N ASN A 10 6.07 -9.13 -2.43
CA ASN A 10 7.44 -9.38 -2.01
C ASN A 10 8.23 -8.06 -1.96
N MET A 11 8.89 -7.81 -0.85
CA MET A 11 9.77 -6.65 -0.72
C MET A 11 10.98 -7.01 0.14
N GLY A 12 12.19 -6.77 -0.39
CA GLY A 12 13.44 -7.09 0.30
C GLY A 12 13.57 -8.58 0.67
N GLY A 13 13.04 -9.48 -0.16
CA GLY A 13 13.04 -10.93 0.07
C GLY A 13 12.04 -11.41 1.12
N LYS A 14 11.17 -10.53 1.63
CA LYS A 14 10.12 -10.86 2.59
C LYS A 14 8.78 -10.92 1.89
N GLU A 15 7.98 -11.93 2.25
CA GLU A 15 6.62 -12.08 1.76
C GLU A 15 5.60 -11.42 2.68
N TYR A 16 4.57 -10.88 2.06
CA TYR A 16 3.46 -10.21 2.71
C TYR A 16 2.14 -10.69 2.12
N ASP A 17 1.15 -10.92 2.98
CA ASP A 17 -0.24 -11.06 2.56
C ASP A 17 -0.91 -9.70 2.60
N MET A 18 -1.67 -9.38 1.56
CA MET A 18 -2.52 -8.20 1.50
C MET A 18 -3.94 -8.63 1.82
N GLN A 19 -4.54 -7.96 2.80
CA GLN A 19 -5.87 -8.23 3.30
C GLN A 19 -6.73 -6.97 3.25
N ILE A 20 -8.04 -7.15 3.22
CA ILE A 20 -9.01 -6.07 3.38
C ILE A 20 -10.03 -6.44 4.44
N THR A 21 -10.44 -5.46 5.24
CA THR A 21 -11.54 -5.64 6.19
C THR A 21 -12.88 -5.58 5.49
N ALA A 22 -13.95 -6.05 6.14
CA ALA A 22 -15.31 -5.88 5.62
C ALA A 22 -15.72 -4.40 5.40
N THR A 23 -15.09 -3.47 6.12
CA THR A 23 -15.30 -2.02 5.97
C THR A 23 -14.34 -1.36 4.96
N GLY A 24 -13.53 -2.16 4.25
CA GLY A 24 -12.66 -1.66 3.19
C GLY A 24 -11.28 -1.16 3.65
N ASN A 25 -10.84 -1.41 4.89
CA ASN A 25 -9.51 -0.97 5.34
C ASN A 25 -8.43 -1.97 4.91
N PRO A 26 -7.35 -1.54 4.21
CA PRO A 26 -6.26 -2.42 3.83
C PRO A 26 -5.38 -2.82 5.01
N ILE A 27 -4.91 -4.06 4.98
CA ILE A 27 -3.99 -4.62 5.98
C ILE A 27 -2.83 -5.29 5.23
N VAL A 28 -1.62 -5.02 5.68
CA VAL A 28 -0.41 -5.72 5.28
C VAL A 28 0.01 -6.65 6.40
N HIS A 29 0.10 -7.95 6.12
CA HIS A 29 0.53 -8.97 7.06
C HIS A 29 1.90 -9.51 6.64
N SER A 30 2.91 -9.39 7.51
CA SER A 30 4.24 -9.94 7.25
C SER A 30 4.31 -11.42 7.60
N LYS A 31 4.48 -12.29 6.60
CA LYS A 31 4.63 -13.74 6.85
C LYS A 31 5.85 -14.08 7.70
N ALA A 32 6.92 -13.28 7.59
CA ALA A 32 8.16 -13.50 8.31
C ALA A 32 8.05 -13.27 9.82
N THR A 33 7.14 -12.38 10.26
CA THR A 33 7.05 -11.95 11.67
C THR A 33 5.68 -12.18 12.30
N GLY A 34 4.65 -12.47 11.50
CA GLY A 34 3.26 -12.53 11.94
C GLY A 34 2.64 -11.17 12.28
N LYS A 35 3.40 -10.07 12.13
CA LYS A 35 2.92 -8.72 12.44
C LYS A 35 2.05 -8.19 11.33
N MET A 36 1.06 -7.39 11.71
CA MET A 36 0.12 -6.76 10.80
C MET A 36 0.17 -5.24 10.97
N PHE A 37 0.03 -4.53 9.86
CA PHE A 37 -0.16 -3.09 9.84
C PHE A 37 -1.41 -2.78 9.03
N MET A 38 -2.32 -2.01 9.62
CA MET A 38 -3.53 -1.53 8.94
C MET A 38 -3.23 -0.14 8.40
N LEU A 39 -3.41 0.03 7.09
CA LEU A 39 -3.23 1.30 6.43
C LEU A 39 -4.55 2.06 6.45
N THR A 40 -4.53 3.30 6.92
CA THR A 40 -5.66 4.21 6.69
C THR A 40 -5.63 4.66 5.22
N TRP A 41 -6.78 5.00 4.66
CA TRP A 41 -6.85 5.57 3.31
C TRP A 41 -5.98 6.82 3.17
N GLU A 42 -5.96 7.68 4.19
CA GLU A 42 -5.07 8.85 4.24
C GLU A 42 -3.59 8.45 4.16
N GLY A 43 -3.16 7.42 4.89
CA GLY A 43 -1.78 6.93 4.83
C GLY A 43 -1.42 6.37 3.45
N ILE A 44 -2.35 5.71 2.77
CA ILE A 44 -2.16 5.21 1.41
C ILE A 44 -2.02 6.36 0.42
N VAL A 45 -2.91 7.36 0.50
CA VAL A 45 -2.84 8.56 -0.35
C VAL A 45 -1.51 9.28 -0.13
N LYS A 46 -1.09 9.46 1.12
CA LYS A 46 0.21 10.07 1.44
C LYS A 46 1.38 9.33 0.77
N LEU A 47 1.42 7.99 0.87
CA LEU A 47 2.46 7.19 0.22
C LEU A 47 2.42 7.31 -1.31
N ALA A 48 1.22 7.39 -1.90
CA ALA A 48 1.07 7.57 -3.34
C ALA A 48 1.57 8.95 -3.79
N VAL A 49 1.25 10.01 -3.04
CA VAL A 49 1.76 11.38 -3.28
C VAL A 49 3.28 11.43 -3.15
N GLU A 50 3.86 10.82 -2.11
CA GLU A 50 5.32 10.72 -1.94
C GLU A 50 5.98 9.91 -3.07
N ALA A 51 5.25 9.01 -3.72
CA ALA A 51 5.71 8.26 -4.90
C ALA A 51 5.48 9.01 -6.23
N GLY A 52 5.01 10.25 -6.18
CA GLY A 52 4.83 11.11 -7.35
C GLY A 52 3.48 10.94 -8.07
N VAL A 53 2.45 10.34 -7.44
CA VAL A 53 1.13 10.17 -8.11
C VAL A 53 0.48 11.51 -8.49
N ASP A 54 0.79 12.56 -7.73
CA ASP A 54 0.29 13.93 -7.95
C ASP A 54 1.33 14.81 -8.64
N GLU A 55 2.48 14.27 -9.04
CA GLU A 55 3.41 15.00 -9.90
C GLU A 55 2.76 15.15 -11.27
N THR A 56 2.42 16.40 -11.61
CA THR A 56 2.03 16.74 -12.97
C THR A 56 3.30 16.88 -13.78
N GLU A 57 3.37 16.23 -14.95
CA GLU A 57 4.40 16.48 -15.95
C GLU A 57 4.34 17.96 -16.33
N ALA A 58 5.10 18.81 -15.63
CA ALA A 58 5.41 20.12 -16.14
C ALA A 58 6.26 19.87 -17.37
N GLU A 59 5.63 19.99 -18.54
CA GLU A 59 6.24 19.95 -19.86
C GLU A 59 7.63 20.60 -19.81
N GLU A 60 8.67 19.80 -20.08
CA GLU A 60 9.90 20.32 -20.66
C GLU A 60 9.54 20.99 -21.98
N SER A 61 9.12 22.24 -21.93
CA SER A 61 9.19 23.14 -23.08
C SER A 61 10.58 23.77 -23.07
N VAL A 62 11.48 23.04 -23.74
CA VAL A 62 12.74 23.54 -24.27
C VAL A 62 12.47 24.80 -25.11
N VAL A 63 12.87 25.99 -24.64
CA VAL A 63 13.75 26.98 -25.34
C VAL A 63 14.31 28.00 -24.35
#